data_AF-A0A819QAC5-F1
#
_entry.id   AF-A0A819QAC5-F1
#
_cell.length_a   1.000
_cell.length_b   1.000
_cell.length_c   1.000
_cell.angle_alpha   90.00
_cell.angle_beta   90.00
_cell.angle_gamma   90.00
#
_symmetry.space_group_name_H-M   'P 1'
#
loop_
_entity.id
_entity.type
_entity.pdbx_description
1 polymer ?
#
loop_
_entity_poly.entity_id
_entity_poly.type
_entity_poly.pdbx_seq_one_letter_code
_entity_poly.pdbx_strand_id
1 'polypeptide(L)'
;MDIPVILASCPCLQHLQVHISLNDNDDIIISSLLLNHPLRRLTLWSDYTELTSDVIDSILTYTPNIECFYLQTIYSMSLIDLAHGLVNRLNYLSRFDCYITEMLTRNCRSNNLTDLHQIHPCFYRIQVIEENDDFRILATK
;
A
#
# COMPACT_ATOMS: atom_id res chain seq x y z
N MET A 1 -3.39 15.87 -4.66
CA MET A 1 -2.04 15.77 -5.28
C MET A 1 -2.13 14.82 -6.47
N ASP A 2 -1.78 15.27 -7.68
CA ASP A 2 -1.95 14.45 -8.90
C ASP A 2 -0.69 13.64 -9.24
N ILE A 3 -0.60 12.43 -8.68
CA ILE A 3 0.45 11.46 -9.04
C ILE A 3 0.60 11.27 -10.57
N PRO A 4 -0.48 11.22 -11.38
CA PRO A 4 -0.35 11.11 -12.83
C PRO A 4 0.45 12.25 -13.47
N VAL A 5 0.31 13.48 -12.96
CA VAL A 5 1.02 14.66 -13.48
C VAL A 5 2.52 14.57 -13.19
N ILE A 6 2.89 14.09 -11.99
CA ILE A 6 4.29 13.86 -11.62
C ILE A 6 4.90 12.80 -12.54
N LEU A 7 4.21 11.67 -12.72
CA LEU A 7 4.67 10.58 -13.58
C LEU A 7 4.80 11.04 -15.04
N ALA A 8 3.84 11.81 -15.56
CA ALA A 8 3.93 12.35 -16.92
C ALA A 8 5.10 13.34 -17.09
N SER A 9 5.39 14.13 -16.06
CA SER A 9 6.47 15.14 -16.08
C SER A 9 7.86 14.55 -15.88
N CYS A 10 7.95 13.33 -15.33
CA CYS A 10 9.22 12.70 -14.95
C CYS A 10 9.35 11.29 -15.56
N PRO A 11 9.46 11.15 -16.89
CA PRO A 11 9.38 9.85 -17.58
C PRO A 11 10.49 8.86 -17.23
N CYS A 12 11.60 9.32 -16.66
CA CYS A 12 12.72 8.47 -16.22
C CYS A 12 12.68 8.16 -14.71
N LEU A 13 11.62 8.55 -14.00
CA LEU A 13 11.51 8.38 -12.56
C LEU A 13 11.43 6.89 -12.21
N GLN A 14 12.41 6.39 -11.46
CA GLN A 14 12.45 4.99 -11.01
C GLN A 14 11.92 4.81 -9.60
N HIS A 15 11.92 5.87 -8.81
CA HIS A 15 11.64 5.90 -7.39
C HIS A 15 10.73 7.08 -7.07
N LEU A 16 9.58 6.82 -6.45
CA LEU A 16 8.64 7.85 -6.02
C LEU A 16 8.29 7.64 -4.55
N GLN A 17 8.30 8.73 -3.80
CA GLN A 17 7.94 8.79 -2.40
C GLN A 17 6.81 9.82 -2.25
N VAL A 18 5.67 9.40 -1.72
CA VAL A 18 4.50 10.26 -1.54
C VAL A 18 4.05 10.20 -0.08
N HIS A 19 4.14 11.35 0.59
CA HIS A 19 3.46 11.60 1.84
C HIS A 19 2.03 12.01 1.54
N ILE A 20 1.06 11.29 2.08
CA ILE A 20 -0.35 11.58 1.90
C ILE A 20 -0.87 12.17 3.22
N SER A 21 -1.16 13.47 3.18
CA SER A 21 -1.87 14.18 4.24
C SER A 21 -3.31 14.38 3.77
N LEU A 22 -4.23 13.53 4.24
CA LEU A 22 -5.66 13.70 3.99
C LEU A 22 -6.20 14.71 5.01
N ASN A 23 -6.15 16.00 4.67
CA ASN A 23 -6.96 17.01 5.35
C ASN A 23 -8.25 17.17 4.53
N ASP A 24 -9.36 16.61 5.02
CA ASP A 24 -10.75 16.80 4.57
C ASP A 24 -11.00 17.03 3.06
N ASN A 25 -11.59 16.02 2.39
CA ASN A 25 -12.28 16.09 1.09
C ASN A 25 -11.45 16.33 -0.19
N ASP A 26 -10.15 16.04 -0.20
CA ASP A 26 -9.42 15.97 -1.47
C ASP A 26 -9.75 14.64 -2.18
N ASP A 27 -10.77 14.68 -3.05
CA ASP A 27 -11.02 13.63 -4.03
C ASP A 27 -9.73 13.40 -4.83
N ILE A 28 -9.17 12.20 -4.76
CA ILE A 28 -8.06 11.81 -5.62
C ILE A 28 -8.62 11.75 -7.03
N ILE A 29 -8.26 12.73 -7.85
CA ILE A 29 -8.71 12.81 -9.24
C ILE A 29 -8.07 11.67 -10.03
N ILE A 30 -8.87 10.66 -10.32
CA ILE A 30 -8.48 9.54 -11.18
C ILE A 30 -8.54 10.05 -12.63
N SER A 31 -7.40 10.43 -13.17
CA SER A 31 -7.25 10.67 -14.61
C SER A 31 -7.28 9.34 -15.37
N SER A 32 -8.02 9.25 -16.46
CA SER A 32 -8.12 8.05 -17.31
C SER A 32 -6.86 7.74 -18.14
N LEU A 33 -5.79 8.51 -17.95
CA LEU A 33 -4.50 8.27 -18.58
C LEU A 33 -3.81 7.04 -17.97
N LEU A 34 -4.00 5.88 -18.61
CA LEU A 34 -3.18 4.69 -18.40
C LEU A 34 -1.72 5.01 -18.75
N LEU A 35 -0.97 5.48 -17.76
CA LEU A 35 0.47 5.69 -17.84
C LEU A 35 1.15 4.36 -17.49
N ASN A 36 1.78 3.72 -18.49
CA ASN A 36 2.67 2.59 -18.23
C ASN A 36 4.06 3.12 -17.81
N HIS A 37 4.12 3.79 -16.66
CA HIS A 37 5.33 4.45 -16.20
C HIS A 37 6.43 3.43 -15.83
N PRO A 38 7.72 3.69 -16.12
CA PRO A 38 8.83 2.79 -15.73
C PRO A 38 9.16 2.82 -14.23
N LEU A 39 8.23 3.28 -13.38
CA LEU A 39 8.44 3.37 -11.95
C LEU A 39 8.62 1.96 -11.36
N ARG A 40 9.70 1.74 -10.61
CA ARG A 40 10.04 0.44 -10.01
C ARG A 40 9.85 0.42 -8.51
N ARG A 41 10.02 1.56 -7.82
CA ARG A 41 9.78 1.67 -6.38
C ARG A 41 8.80 2.77 -6.05
N LEU A 42 7.84 2.43 -5.20
CA LEU A 42 6.89 3.36 -4.63
C LEU A 42 6.91 3.26 -3.10
N THR A 43 6.89 4.42 -2.45
CA THR A 43 6.72 4.56 -1.00
C THR A 43 5.50 5.44 -0.77
N LEU A 44 4.49 4.88 -0.12
CA LEU A 44 3.32 5.62 0.34
C LEU A 44 3.33 5.64 1.87
N TRP A 45 3.22 6.82 2.46
CA TRP A 45 3.03 6.92 3.89
C TRP A 45 2.07 8.03 4.28
N SER A 46 1.41 7.78 5.40
CA SER A 46 0.53 8.70 6.10
C SER A 46 0.76 8.56 7.60
N ASP A 47 0.84 9.67 8.32
CA ASP A 47 1.19 9.64 9.75
C ASP A 47 0.00 9.29 10.64
N TYR A 48 -1.19 9.80 10.31
CA TYR A 48 -2.39 9.67 11.15
C TYR A 48 -3.68 9.42 10.36
N THR A 49 -3.57 9.23 9.04
CA THR A 49 -4.72 9.07 8.16
C THR A 49 -4.80 7.65 7.64
N GLU A 50 -6.01 7.10 7.58
CA GLU A 50 -6.23 5.83 6.92
C GLU A 50 -6.12 6.00 5.41
N LEU A 51 -5.26 5.19 4.79
CA LEU A 51 -5.27 4.99 3.33
C LEU A 51 -6.20 3.83 3.02
N THR A 52 -7.35 4.13 2.43
CA THR A 52 -8.29 3.09 1.99
C THR A 52 -7.73 2.28 0.83
N SER A 53 -8.25 1.07 0.63
CA SER A 53 -7.89 0.25 -0.53
C SER A 53 -8.11 0.99 -1.86
N ASP A 54 -9.19 1.79 -1.97
CA ASP A 54 -9.51 2.56 -3.17
C ASP A 54 -8.44 3.62 -3.48
N VAL A 55 -7.92 4.29 -2.45
CA VAL A 55 -6.83 5.26 -2.58
C VAL A 55 -5.57 4.56 -3.08
N ILE A 56 -5.17 3.46 -2.43
CA ILE A 56 -3.99 2.68 -2.81
C ILE A 56 -4.13 2.19 -4.25
N ASP A 57 -5.28 1.61 -4.59
CA ASP A 57 -5.58 1.08 -5.92
C ASP A 57 -5.55 2.15 -7.01
N SER A 58 -6.10 3.34 -6.73
CA SER A 58 -6.08 4.47 -7.66
C SER A 58 -4.64 4.86 -8.00
N ILE A 59 -3.76 4.90 -7.00
CA ILE A 59 -2.34 5.21 -7.19
C ILE A 59 -1.65 4.12 -8.02
N LEU A 60 -1.85 2.84 -7.65
CA LEU A 60 -1.19 1.71 -8.29
C LEU A 60 -1.62 1.50 -9.75
N THR A 61 -2.78 2.03 -10.16
CA THR A 61 -3.27 1.98 -11.55
C THR A 61 -2.30 2.65 -12.53
N TYR A 62 -1.54 3.67 -12.10
CA TYR A 62 -0.56 4.39 -12.93
C TYR A 62 0.85 3.79 -12.88
N THR A 63 1.07 2.79 -12.02
CA THR A 63 2.38 2.24 -11.73
C THR A 63 2.34 0.70 -11.71
N PRO A 64 1.98 0.04 -12.83
CA PRO A 64 1.85 -1.43 -12.86
C PRO A 64 3.20 -2.16 -12.75
N ASN A 65 4.32 -1.48 -13.01
CA ASN A 65 5.66 -2.06 -13.06
C ASN A 65 6.42 -2.02 -11.72
N ILE A 66 5.72 -1.78 -10.61
CA ILE A 66 6.33 -1.71 -9.28
C ILE A 66 6.92 -3.06 -8.90
N GLU A 67 8.19 -3.03 -8.52
CA GLU A 67 8.94 -4.17 -7.98
C GLU A 67 9.08 -4.08 -6.46
N CYS A 68 9.20 -2.87 -5.94
CA CYS A 68 9.35 -2.57 -4.53
C CYS A 68 8.24 -1.63 -4.06
N PHE A 69 7.40 -2.07 -3.14
CA PHE A 69 6.36 -1.24 -2.55
C PHE A 69 6.54 -1.11 -1.04
N TYR A 70 6.56 0.13 -0.55
CA TYR A 70 6.49 0.43 0.88
C TYR A 70 5.18 1.11 1.22
N LEU A 71 4.52 0.62 2.28
CA LEU A 71 3.29 1.20 2.80
C LEU A 71 3.36 1.45 4.31
N GLN A 72 3.12 2.69 4.72
CA GLN A 72 2.89 3.05 6.12
C GLN A 72 1.55 3.77 6.26
N THR A 73 0.62 3.17 7.02
CA THR A 73 -0.72 3.74 7.20
C THR A 73 -1.44 3.12 8.38
N ILE A 74 -2.54 3.77 8.79
CA ILE A 74 -3.59 3.14 9.59
C ILE A 74 -4.50 2.40 8.60
N TYR A 75 -4.88 1.17 8.91
CA TYR A 75 -5.69 0.35 8.00
C TYR A 75 -6.84 -0.32 8.77
N SER A 76 -8.06 -0.07 8.34
CA SER A 76 -9.27 -0.60 8.99
C SER A 76 -9.78 -1.89 8.36
N MET A 77 -9.16 -2.34 7.28
CA MET A 77 -9.54 -3.55 6.54
C MET A 77 -8.54 -4.70 6.78
N SER A 78 -8.92 -5.88 6.31
CA SER A 78 -8.07 -7.07 6.36
C SER A 78 -6.78 -6.88 5.55
N LEU A 79 -5.63 -7.05 6.19
CA LEU A 79 -4.33 -7.06 5.49
C LEU A 79 -4.25 -8.16 4.42
N ILE A 80 -4.91 -9.30 4.63
CA ILE A 80 -4.94 -10.40 3.65
C ILE A 80 -5.60 -9.94 2.35
N ASP A 81 -6.68 -9.16 2.43
CA ASP A 81 -7.38 -8.66 1.26
C ASP A 81 -6.51 -7.64 0.50
N LEU A 82 -5.82 -6.76 1.24
CA LEU A 82 -4.81 -5.87 0.65
C LEU A 82 -3.72 -6.67 -0.06
N ALA A 83 -3.16 -7.68 0.59
CA ALA A 83 -2.09 -8.51 0.04
C ALA A 83 -2.52 -9.20 -1.27
N HIS A 84 -3.72 -9.78 -1.31
CA HIS A 84 -4.30 -10.33 -2.53
C HIS A 84 -4.48 -9.27 -3.63
N GLY A 85 -5.00 -8.09 -3.29
CA GLY A 85 -5.14 -6.98 -4.24
C GLY A 85 -3.81 -6.56 -4.85
N LEU A 86 -2.76 -6.46 -4.02
CA LEU A 86 -1.42 -6.08 -4.44
C LEU A 86 -0.81 -7.09 -5.41
N VAL A 87 -0.86 -8.38 -5.10
CA VAL A 87 -0.23 -9.42 -5.95
C VAL A 87 -0.99 -9.63 -7.27
N ASN A 88 -2.31 -9.45 -7.26
CA ASN A 88 -3.12 -9.53 -8.47
C ASN A 88 -2.87 -8.35 -9.42
N ARG A 89 -2.49 -7.19 -8.89
CA ARG A 89 -2.28 -5.96 -9.65
C ARG A 89 -0.83 -5.75 -10.07
N LEU A 90 0.11 -6.01 -9.16
CA LEU A 90 1.53 -5.73 -9.34
C LEU A 90 2.29 -7.01 -9.69
N ASN A 91 2.22 -7.41 -10.96
CA ASN A 91 2.83 -8.65 -11.47
C ASN A 91 4.34 -8.76 -11.25
N TYR A 92 5.02 -7.63 -11.02
CA TYR A 92 6.47 -7.56 -10.82
C TYR A 92 6.87 -7.38 -9.35
N LEU A 93 5.91 -7.37 -8.42
CA LEU A 93 6.15 -7.11 -7.00
C LEU A 93 7.03 -8.21 -6.42
N SER A 94 8.31 -7.87 -6.18
CA SER A 94 9.29 -8.77 -5.58
C SER A 94 9.51 -8.48 -4.10
N ARG A 95 9.25 -7.25 -3.67
CA ARG A 95 9.49 -6.79 -2.30
C ARG A 95 8.36 -5.90 -1.82
N PHE A 96 7.77 -6.27 -0.69
CA PHE A 96 6.82 -5.45 0.05
C PHE A 96 7.37 -5.18 1.46
N ASP A 97 7.53 -3.92 1.79
CA ASP A 97 7.93 -3.47 3.13
C ASP A 97 6.76 -2.66 3.73
N CYS A 98 6.51 -2.77 5.03
CA CYS A 98 5.42 -2.02 5.65
C CYS A 98 5.67 -1.56 7.08
N TYR A 99 4.85 -0.59 7.51
CA TYR A 99 4.57 -0.22 8.89
C TYR A 99 3.08 0.11 8.99
N ILE A 100 2.25 -0.90 9.22
CA ILE A 100 0.78 -0.78 9.17
C ILE A 100 0.21 -0.94 10.57
N THR A 101 -0.59 0.04 10.99
CA THR A 101 -1.42 -0.08 12.19
C THR A 101 -2.78 -0.62 11.78
N GLU A 102 -3.03 -1.91 12.00
CA GLU A 102 -4.30 -2.56 11.69
C GLU A 102 -5.25 -2.45 12.89
N MET A 103 -6.40 -1.83 12.68
CA MET A 103 -7.42 -1.67 13.71
C MET A 103 -8.22 -2.96 13.88
N LEU A 104 -8.22 -3.51 15.10
CA LEU A 104 -8.89 -4.76 15.45
C LEU A 104 -10.37 -4.49 15.79
N THR A 105 -11.16 -4.15 14.78
CA THR A 105 -12.61 -4.06 14.97
C THR A 105 -13.23 -5.46 15.07
N ARG A 106 -14.40 -5.61 15.73
CA ARG A 106 -15.09 -6.91 15.91
C ARG A 106 -15.38 -7.68 14.61
N ASN A 107 -15.28 -7.03 13.44
CA ASN A 107 -15.52 -7.62 12.12
C ASN A 107 -14.23 -7.95 11.36
N CYS A 108 -13.07 -7.44 11.79
CA CYS A 108 -11.79 -7.85 11.23
C CYS A 108 -11.49 -9.25 11.78
N ARG A 109 -11.60 -10.27 10.93
CA ARG A 109 -11.10 -11.61 11.26
C ARG A 109 -9.64 -11.45 11.66
N SER A 110 -9.23 -12.05 12.77
CA SER A 110 -7.83 -12.07 13.18
C SER A 110 -7.02 -12.72 12.05
N ASN A 111 -6.39 -11.91 11.20
CA ASN A 111 -5.63 -12.44 10.09
C ASN A 111 -4.39 -13.10 10.66
N ASN A 112 -4.27 -14.42 10.54
CA ASN A 112 -3.07 -15.12 10.95
C ASN A 112 -1.94 -14.70 10.00
N LEU A 113 -0.80 -14.27 10.54
CA LEU A 113 0.40 -13.97 9.74
C LEU A 113 0.79 -15.13 8.83
N THR A 114 0.51 -16.36 9.26
CA THR A 114 0.75 -17.56 8.47
C THR A 114 0.01 -17.52 7.13
N ASP A 115 -1.23 -17.03 7.12
CA ASP A 115 -2.04 -16.95 5.89
C ASP A 115 -1.45 -15.89 4.95
N LEU A 116 -1.05 -14.73 5.48
CA LEU A 116 -0.37 -13.67 4.73
C LEU A 116 0.91 -14.18 4.05
N HIS A 117 1.72 -14.94 4.78
CA HIS A 117 2.98 -15.51 4.27
C HIS A 117 2.76 -16.57 3.19
N GLN A 118 1.58 -17.19 3.13
CA GLN A 118 1.22 -18.15 2.07
C GLN A 118 0.78 -17.47 0.77
N ILE A 119 0.38 -16.20 0.80
CA ILE A 119 -0.11 -15.47 -0.39
C ILE A 119 1.02 -15.26 -1.40
N HIS A 120 2.16 -14.71 -0.94
CA HIS A 120 3.29 -14.42 -1.82
C HIS A 120 4.60 -14.24 -1.04
N PRO A 121 5.76 -14.64 -1.60
CA PRO A 121 7.03 -14.54 -0.88
C PRO A 121 7.46 -13.13 -0.46
N CYS A 122 6.95 -12.08 -1.14
CA CYS A 122 7.28 -10.70 -0.78
C CYS A 122 6.78 -10.30 0.62
N PHE A 123 5.85 -11.06 1.22
CA PHE A 123 5.26 -10.78 2.53
C PHE A 123 5.94 -11.52 3.70
N TYR A 124 6.89 -12.44 3.45
CA TYR A 124 7.50 -13.28 4.51
C TYR A 124 8.18 -12.50 5.64
N ARG A 125 8.65 -11.29 5.36
CA ARG A 125 9.38 -10.46 6.32
C ARG A 125 8.45 -9.66 7.25
N ILE A 126 7.15 -9.68 7.02
CA ILE A 126 6.15 -8.99 7.85
C ILE A 126 5.97 -9.74 9.16
N GLN A 127 6.02 -9.01 10.27
CA GLN A 127 5.82 -9.51 11.62
C GLN A 127 4.91 -8.55 12.39
N VAL A 128 4.18 -9.09 13.37
CA VAL A 128 3.54 -8.27 14.41
C VAL A 128 4.63 -7.79 15.36
N ILE A 129 4.74 -6.49 15.55
CA ILE A 129 5.72 -5.86 16.46
C ILE A 129 5.07 -5.29 17.71
N GLU A 130 3.77 -5.04 17.68
CA GLU A 130 2.95 -4.58 18.80
C GLU A 130 1.51 -5.06 18.60
N GLU A 131 0.83 -5.46 19.67
CA GLU A 131 -0.57 -5.92 19.62
C GLU A 131 -1.24 -5.68 20.98
N ASN A 132 -2.47 -5.20 20.95
CA ASN A 132 -3.37 -5.06 22.09
C ASN A 132 -4.82 -5.32 21.65
N ASP A 133 -5.78 -5.02 22.52
CA ASP A 133 -7.21 -5.28 22.26
C ASP A 133 -7.79 -4.41 21.13
N ASP A 134 -7.20 -3.25 20.84
CA ASP A 134 -7.73 -2.26 19.90
C ASP A 134 -7.03 -2.29 18.54
N PHE A 135 -5.72 -2.61 18.51
CA PHE A 135 -4.91 -2.60 17.30
C PHE A 135 -3.73 -3.57 17.36
N ARG A 136 -3.15 -3.81 16.18
CA ARG A 136 -1.80 -4.37 16.05
C ARG A 136 -0.97 -3.64 15.02
N ILE A 137 0.33 -3.59 15.25
CA ILE A 137 1.30 -2.99 14.33
C ILE A 137 2.05 -4.11 13.63
N LEU A 138 1.98 -4.08 12.30
CA LEU A 138 2.66 -4.97 11.39
C LEU A 138 3.83 -4.23 10.75
N ALA A 139 5.03 -4.79 10.84
CA ALA A 139 6.21 -4.17 10.25
C ALA A 139 7.13 -5.21 9.61
N THR A 140 7.85 -4.77 8.58
CA THR A 140 8.86 -5.59 7.93
C THR A 140 10.21 -5.50 8.64
N LYS A 141 10.83 -6.65 8.96
CA LYS A 141 12.20 -6.73 9.49
C LYS A 141 13.18 -7.27 8.45
#